data_AF-A0A1J3HCA9-F1
#
_entry.id   AF-A0A1J3HCA9-F1
#
_cell.length_a   1.000
_cell.length_b   1.000
_cell.length_c   1.000
_cell.angle_alpha   90.00
_cell.angle_beta   90.00
_cell.angle_gamma   90.00
#
_symmetry.space_group_name_H-M   'P 1'
#
loop_
_entity.id
_entity.type
_entity.pdbx_description
1 polymer ?
#
loop_
_entity_poly.entity_id
_entity_poly.type
_entity_poly.pdbx_seq_one_letter_code
_entity_poly.pdbx_strand_id
1 'polypeptide(L)'
;KQLKSPVRVMTAGAPPPATVISKAEKLGFDVGHGYGMTETGGLVVSCAWKPEWDHLEPNERAKMKSRQGIRTAVFVEADVRDPRTGESVKHDG
;
A
#
# COMPACT_ATOMS: atom_id res chain seq x y z
N LYS A 1 -23.28 7.77 -7.49
CA LYS A 1 -23.94 8.24 -6.24
C LYS A 1 -22.90 8.16 -5.14
N GLN A 2 -22.57 9.26 -4.48
CA GLN A 2 -21.50 9.29 -3.47
C GLN A 2 -21.94 8.54 -2.21
N LEU A 3 -21.03 7.79 -1.58
CA LEU A 3 -21.31 7.05 -0.36
C LEU A 3 -21.66 8.01 0.79
N LYS A 4 -22.68 7.67 1.59
CA LYS A 4 -23.11 8.50 2.73
C LYS A 4 -22.12 8.46 3.90
N SER A 5 -21.33 7.39 3.99
CA SER A 5 -20.33 7.16 5.03
C SER A 5 -19.05 6.66 4.37
N PRO A 6 -17.87 7.01 4.92
CA PRO A 6 -16.60 6.51 4.38
C PRO A 6 -16.51 5.00 4.54
N VAL A 7 -16.27 4.29 3.44
CA VAL A 7 -16.03 2.84 3.43
C VAL A 7 -14.56 2.61 3.18
N ARG A 8 -13.87 2.02 4.17
CA ARG A 8 -12.47 1.60 4.01
C ARG A 8 -12.42 0.20 3.42
N VAL A 9 -11.63 0.04 2.38
CA VAL A 9 -11.40 -1.24 1.70
C VAL A 9 -9.90 -1.51 1.63
N MET A 10 -9.53 -2.78 1.76
CA MET A 10 -8.15 -3.21 1.62
C MET A 10 -8.05 -4.19 0.44
N THR A 11 -7.16 -3.89 -0.50
CA THR A 11 -6.79 -4.80 -1.58
C THR A 11 -5.45 -5.45 -1.26
N ALA A 12 -5.25 -6.69 -1.70
CA ALA A 12 -4.05 -7.44 -1.40
C ALA A 12 -3.62 -8.41 -2.50
N GLY A 13 -2.41 -8.96 -2.37
CA GLY A 13 -1.81 -9.86 -3.36
C GLY A 13 -0.99 -9.07 -4.38
N ALA A 14 -1.46 -8.97 -5.62
CA ALA A 14 -0.75 -8.16 -6.61
C ALA A 14 -0.88 -6.65 -6.30
N PRO A 15 0.16 -5.83 -6.59
CA PRO A 15 0.04 -4.38 -6.53
C PRO A 15 -1.15 -3.90 -7.37
N PRO A 16 -2.16 -3.24 -6.78
CA PRO A 16 -3.31 -2.74 -7.50
C PRO A 16 -2.86 -1.61 -8.46
N PRO A 17 -3.32 -1.59 -9.72
CA PRO A 17 -3.03 -0.46 -10.60
C PRO A 17 -3.55 0.84 -9.98
N ALA A 18 -2.73 1.90 -9.99
CA ALA A 18 -3.13 3.21 -9.45
C ALA A 18 -4.44 3.75 -10.07
N THR A 19 -4.72 3.37 -11.32
CA THR A 19 -5.98 3.70 -12.00
C THR A 19 -7.21 3.05 -11.36
N VAL A 20 -7.08 1.85 -10.80
CA VAL A 20 -8.15 1.15 -10.06
C VAL A 20 -8.38 1.85 -8.72
N ILE A 21 -7.30 2.18 -7.99
CA ILE A 21 -7.38 2.96 -6.75
C ILE A 21 -8.11 4.29 -6.99
N SER A 22 -7.64 5.08 -7.97
CA SER A 22 -8.22 6.39 -8.31
C SER A 22 -9.71 6.30 -8.64
N LYS A 23 -10.13 5.29 -9.41
CA LYS A 23 -11.54 5.07 -9.75
C LYS A 23 -12.38 4.71 -8.52
N ALA A 24 -11.86 3.85 -7.63
CA ALA A 24 -12.55 3.48 -6.39
C ALA A 24 -12.68 4.68 -5.45
N GLU A 25 -11.64 5.50 -5.31
CA GLU A 25 -11.69 6.70 -4.47
C GLU A 25 -12.68 7.75 -4.99
N LYS A 26 -12.81 7.91 -6.32
CA LYS A 26 -13.87 8.75 -6.94
C LYS A 26 -15.29 8.28 -6.60
N LEU A 27 -15.48 7.01 -6.24
CA LEU A 27 -16.76 6.48 -5.78
C LEU A 27 -16.98 6.68 -4.27
N GLY A 28 -15.98 7.18 -3.55
CA GLY A 28 -16.02 7.47 -2.12
C GLY A 28 -15.41 6.39 -1.22
N PHE A 29 -14.71 5.41 -1.80
CA PHE A 29 -13.96 4.42 -1.01
C PHE A 29 -12.62 4.99 -0.55
N ASP A 30 -12.18 4.60 0.64
CA ASP A 30 -10.80 4.80 1.08
C ASP A 30 -10.04 3.48 0.92
N VAL A 31 -9.16 3.44 -0.09
CA VAL A 31 -8.45 2.21 -0.47
C VAL A 31 -7.09 2.15 0.24
N GLY A 32 -6.85 1.04 0.94
CA GLY A 32 -5.54 0.62 1.42
C GLY A 32 -5.03 -0.59 0.64
N HIS A 33 -3.71 -0.78 0.65
CA HIS A 33 -3.04 -1.90 -0.01
C HIS A 33 -2.15 -2.64 0.98
N GLY A 34 -2.17 -3.97 0.92
CA GLY A 34 -1.23 -4.82 1.63
C GLY A 34 -0.73 -5.96 0.76
N TYR A 35 0.40 -6.53 1.14
CA TYR A 35 0.94 -7.73 0.52
C TYR A 35 1.24 -8.78 1.56
N GLY A 36 1.09 -10.03 1.14
CA GLY A 36 1.12 -11.21 1.98
C GLY A 36 1.19 -12.46 1.13
N MET A 37 1.62 -13.55 1.76
CA MET A 37 1.63 -14.88 1.18
C MET A 37 0.90 -15.83 2.14
N THR A 38 0.44 -16.97 1.63
CA THR A 38 -0.17 -18.01 2.45
C THR A 38 0.81 -18.57 3.48
N GLU A 39 2.06 -18.72 3.08
CA GLU A 39 3.19 -19.24 3.85
C GLU A 39 3.58 -18.32 5.01
N THR A 40 3.24 -17.03 4.92
CA THR A 40 3.49 -16.04 5.97
C THR A 40 2.27 -15.79 6.86
N GLY A 41 1.19 -16.55 6.67
CA GLY A 41 -0.02 -16.42 7.47
C GLY A 41 -0.82 -15.14 7.21
N GLY A 42 -0.73 -14.56 6.00
CA GLY A 42 -1.49 -13.38 5.60
C GLY A 42 -0.62 -12.16 5.30
N LEU A 43 -1.11 -10.96 5.63
CA LEU A 43 -0.50 -9.67 5.28
C LEU A 43 0.77 -9.38 6.09
N VAL A 44 1.91 -9.34 5.40
CA VAL A 44 3.23 -9.04 5.97
C VAL A 44 3.63 -7.59 5.85
N VAL A 45 3.20 -6.91 4.77
CA VAL A 45 3.44 -5.48 4.55
C VAL A 45 2.15 -4.77 4.19
N SER A 46 2.08 -3.49 4.53
CA SER A 46 0.97 -2.60 4.19
C SER A 46 1.48 -1.23 3.76
N CYS A 47 0.82 -0.64 2.77
CA CYS A 47 1.02 0.76 2.41
C CYS A 47 0.38 1.67 3.46
N ALA A 48 1.11 1.91 4.54
CA ALA A 48 0.70 2.86 5.56
C ALA A 48 0.68 4.26 4.96
N TRP A 49 -0.46 4.95 5.09
CA TRP A 49 -0.59 6.33 4.64
C TRP A 49 0.33 7.24 5.46
N LYS A 50 1.12 8.06 4.78
CA LYS A 50 1.97 9.07 5.42
C LYS A 50 1.35 10.47 5.23
N PRO A 51 1.24 11.31 6.28
CA PRO A 51 0.60 12.64 6.19
C PRO A 51 1.17 13.55 5.11
N GLU A 52 2.47 13.46 4.80
CA GLU A 52 3.11 14.23 3.73
C GLU A 52 2.48 13.98 2.35
N TRP A 53 1.78 12.86 2.16
CA TRP A 53 1.10 12.53 0.92
C TRP A 53 -0.26 13.23 0.76
N ASP A 54 -0.79 13.88 1.81
CA ASP A 54 -2.03 14.65 1.74
C ASP A 54 -1.92 15.85 0.79
N HIS A 55 -0.69 16.33 0.55
CA HIS A 55 -0.40 17.44 -0.36
C HIS A 55 -0.20 17.01 -1.82
N LEU A 56 -0.25 15.70 -2.12
CA LEU A 56 -0.06 15.20 -3.47
C LEU A 56 -1.35 15.28 -4.29
N GLU A 57 -1.20 15.46 -5.60
CA GLU A 57 -2.31 15.36 -6.55
C GLU A 57 -2.94 13.96 -6.53
N PRO A 58 -4.25 13.81 -6.79
CA PRO A 58 -4.96 12.53 -6.65
C PRO A 58 -4.31 11.33 -7.37
N ASN A 59 -3.74 11.55 -8.56
CA ASN A 59 -3.04 10.50 -9.30
C ASN A 59 -1.73 10.08 -8.61
N GLU A 60 -1.00 11.03 -8.03
CA GLU A 60 0.22 10.74 -7.27
C GLU A 60 -0.11 10.04 -5.96
N ARG A 61 -1.19 10.47 -5.26
CA ARG A 61 -1.71 9.75 -4.08
C ARG A 61 -2.03 8.29 -4.39
N ALA A 62 -2.72 8.05 -5.51
CA ALA A 62 -3.05 6.68 -5.95
C ALA A 62 -1.79 5.86 -6.28
N LYS A 63 -0.75 6.47 -6.86
CA LYS A 63 0.56 5.80 -7.05
C LYS A 63 1.21 5.47 -5.70
N MET A 64 1.21 6.39 -4.74
CA MET A 64 1.76 6.11 -3.40
C MET A 64 1.03 4.95 -2.73
N LYS A 65 -0.31 4.95 -2.74
CA LYS A 65 -1.15 3.87 -2.21
C LYS A 65 -0.94 2.52 -2.90
N SER A 66 -0.43 2.47 -4.12
CA SER A 66 -0.18 1.21 -4.85
C SER A 66 1.10 0.47 -4.42
N ARG A 67 2.00 1.12 -3.66
CA ARG A 67 3.26 0.51 -3.19
C ARG A 67 3.00 -0.61 -2.17
N GLN A 68 3.90 -1.59 -2.06
CA GLN A 68 3.85 -2.64 -1.03
C GLN A 68 3.85 -2.08 0.41
N GLY A 69 4.64 -1.01 0.63
CA GLY A 69 4.70 -0.31 1.90
C GLY A 69 5.69 -0.91 2.90
N ILE A 70 5.34 -0.84 4.19
CA ILE A 70 6.18 -1.22 5.32
C ILE A 70 5.63 -2.46 6.02
N ARG A 71 6.46 -3.14 6.83
CA ARG A 71 6.01 -4.31 7.60
C ARG A 71 4.80 -3.98 8.48
N THR A 72 3.89 -4.94 8.61
CA THR A 72 2.80 -4.85 9.58
C THR A 72 3.35 -5.03 10.99
N ALA A 73 2.64 -4.49 12.00
CA ALA A 73 3.09 -4.52 13.39
C ALA A 73 3.35 -5.94 13.93
N VAL A 74 2.61 -6.93 13.42
CA VAL A 74 2.62 -8.32 13.85
C VAL A 74 3.69 -9.18 13.16
N PHE A 75 4.37 -8.66 12.14
CA PHE A 75 5.40 -9.40 11.41
C PHE A 75 6.80 -9.04 11.92
N VAL A 76 7.67 -10.04 12.11
CA VAL A 76 8.96 -9.88 12.81
C VAL A 76 9.94 -9.02 12.01
N GLU A 77 10.20 -9.39 10.76
CA GLU A 77 11.22 -8.77 9.93
C GLU A 77 10.79 -8.76 8.46
N ALA A 78 11.07 -7.67 7.76
CA ALA A 78 10.97 -7.57 6.31
C ALA A 78 12.10 -6.65 5.82
N ASP A 79 12.78 -7.06 4.75
CA ASP A 79 13.94 -6.38 4.24
C ASP A 79 13.85 -6.22 2.72
N VAL A 80 14.40 -5.12 2.21
CA VAL A 80 14.53 -4.85 0.77
C VAL A 80 16.01 -4.97 0.45
N ARG A 81 16.35 -5.88 -0.45
CA ARG A 81 17.76 -6.18 -0.79
C ARG A 81 18.06 -5.87 -2.25
N ASP A 82 19.27 -5.38 -2.50
CA ASP A 82 19.77 -5.23 -3.86
C ASP A 82 19.90 -6.62 -4.51
N PRO A 83 19.31 -6.85 -5.71
CA PRO A 83 19.28 -8.17 -6.32
C PRO A 83 20.63 -8.66 -6.83
N ARG A 84 21.63 -7.78 -6.97
CA ARG A 84 22.99 -8.09 -7.43
C ARG A 84 23.94 -8.36 -6.27
N THR A 85 23.85 -7.59 -5.18
CA THR A 85 24.76 -7.73 -4.03
C THR A 85 24.16 -8.55 -2.89
N GLY A 86 22.84 -8.59 -2.76
CA GLY A 86 22.13 -9.22 -1.64
C GLY A 86 22.18 -8.40 -0.35
N GLU A 87 22.75 -7.19 -0.37
CA GLU A 87 22.83 -6.29 0.77
C GLU A 87 21.51 -5.55 0.98
N SER A 88 21.17 -5.26 2.24
CA SER A 88 20.01 -4.44 2.59
C SER A 88 20.16 -3.03 2.04
N VAL A 89 19.10 -2.50 1.43
CA VAL A 89 19.06 -1.11 0.97
C VAL A 89 18.76 -0.17 2.13
N LYS A 90 19.02 1.12 1.95
CA LYS A 90 18.65 2.13 2.94
C LYS A 90 17.13 2.16 3.14
N HIS A 91 16.68 2.26 4.39
CA HIS A 91 15.25 2.35 4.74
C HIS A 91 14.73 3.79 4.60
N ASP A 92 14.80 4.37 3.40
CA ASP A 92 14.37 5.75 3.12
C ASP A 92 13.05 5.89 2.36
N GLY A 93 12.43 4.76 1.99
CA GLY A 93 11.01 4.56 1.66
C GLY A 93 10.21 5.73 1.08
#